data_AF-K0F119-F1
#
_entry.id   AF-K0F119-F1
#
_cell.length_a   1.000
_cell.length_b   1.000
_cell.length_c   1.000
_cell.angle_alpha   90.00
_cell.angle_beta   90.00
_cell.angle_gamma   90.00
#
_symmetry.space_group_name_H-M   'P 1'
#
loop_
_entity.id
_entity.type
_entity.pdbx_description
1 polymer ?
#
loop_
_entity_poly.entity_id
_entity_poly.type
_entity_poly.pdbx_seq_one_letter_code
_entity_poly.pdbx_strand_id
1 'polypeptide(L)'
;MRSDCEAIPDGFSKAQADKAETMEAAAAVRPDRRSTLETPGCQVYWPAPYEVCGAIRDKYNELGGPNSFLLFPTSNELTNPDGVGKRSTFQNGPIYWSPAGGAHPVVNHFFAAWQRNGWEGGPLGYPTSDEAVNPDGVGRRQYFQGGTIYWKLNEAYYVAGAIRDKWGETGWEGGWLGYPSTDETVLPDGQGRMNRFQNGVIYWSPGTGAHPVGGSILDKWAKAGYERSTFGYPTGDQTSRDNNVTVEQQFQGGLLTAPGPAATELAYLNPGTTGEQQIAAAQKWAQQIAAPVIDVLVEALRKAREYTQVKSPDSPSEDDYENLPDARGKGDIFYADSSPDLVVINKLVNHGHNGIYVSTTNTVEAAQGKGVHEIDNRTATNGGRRQVRKPQLGWIETSDAIRTSAVTFARAKLGKSYNNNFAWNRNVEDEQYNCSQIVWAAYMHASNGDIDMKDSFPNPTPSVYPKELFKSGWVRKYYP
;
A
#
# COMPACT_ATOMS: atom_id res chain seq x y z
N MET A 1 52.62 -29.21 -5.15
CA MET A 1 51.77 -28.00 -5.12
C MET A 1 50.53 -28.34 -4.29
N ARG A 2 49.86 -27.38 -3.64
CA ARG A 2 48.63 -27.64 -2.86
C ARG A 2 47.58 -28.30 -3.75
N SER A 3 47.49 -27.91 -5.01
CA SER A 3 46.67 -28.47 -6.09
C SER A 3 46.93 -29.95 -6.42
N ASP A 4 48.06 -30.51 -5.98
CA ASP A 4 48.36 -31.94 -6.12
C ASP A 4 47.86 -32.77 -4.94
N CYS A 5 47.53 -32.14 -3.80
CA CYS A 5 47.25 -32.80 -2.53
C CYS A 5 45.89 -32.41 -1.93
N GLU A 6 45.37 -31.23 -2.26
CA GLU A 6 44.10 -30.67 -1.80
C GLU A 6 43.08 -30.72 -2.95
N ALA A 7 41.82 -31.01 -2.63
CA ALA A 7 40.76 -30.96 -3.62
C ALA A 7 40.55 -29.52 -4.11
N ILE A 8 40.51 -29.32 -5.43
CA ILE A 8 40.28 -28.00 -6.02
C ILE A 8 38.78 -27.67 -5.91
N PRO A 9 38.40 -26.53 -5.30
CA PRO A 9 37.02 -26.09 -5.23
C PRO A 9 36.32 -26.00 -6.59
N ASP A 10 35.03 -26.31 -6.62
CA ASP A 10 34.20 -26.22 -7.81
C ASP A 10 34.28 -24.82 -8.46
N GLY A 11 34.38 -24.79 -9.79
CA GLY A 11 34.55 -23.56 -10.57
C GLY A 11 36.01 -23.17 -10.85
N PHE A 12 37.00 -23.87 -10.28
CA PHE A 12 38.41 -23.67 -10.57
C PHE A 12 39.05 -24.88 -11.26
N SER A 13 39.95 -24.62 -12.20
CA SER A 13 40.78 -25.62 -12.85
C SER A 13 42.10 -25.82 -12.12
N LYS A 14 42.75 -26.98 -12.32
CA LYS A 14 44.10 -27.23 -11.81
C LYS A 14 45.11 -26.16 -12.26
N ALA A 15 45.02 -25.72 -13.51
CA ALA A 15 45.89 -24.66 -14.01
C ALA A 15 45.71 -23.32 -13.28
N GLN A 16 44.50 -22.97 -12.85
CA GLN A 16 44.25 -21.77 -12.05
C GLN A 16 44.84 -21.92 -10.65
N ALA A 17 44.63 -23.08 -10.01
CA ALA A 17 45.20 -23.39 -8.71
C ALA A 17 46.74 -23.37 -8.73
N ASP A 18 47.37 -24.03 -9.70
CA ASP A 18 48.83 -24.03 -9.90
C ASP A 18 49.38 -22.61 -10.09
N LYS A 19 48.66 -21.79 -10.86
CA LYS A 19 49.03 -20.39 -11.08
C LYS A 19 48.91 -19.58 -9.79
N ALA A 20 47.84 -19.75 -9.01
CA ALA A 20 47.66 -19.08 -7.73
C ALA A 20 48.82 -19.41 -6.76
N GLU A 21 49.23 -20.68 -6.70
CA GLU A 21 50.37 -21.09 -5.86
C GLU A 21 51.69 -20.49 -6.32
N THR A 22 51.91 -20.42 -7.63
CA THR A 22 53.11 -19.79 -8.19
C THR A 22 53.13 -18.29 -7.84
N MET A 23 51.97 -17.64 -7.83
CA MET A 23 51.82 -16.24 -7.41
C MET A 23 52.06 -16.07 -5.89
N GLU A 24 51.52 -16.95 -5.05
CA GLU A 24 51.77 -16.98 -3.60
C GLU A 24 53.27 -17.15 -3.29
N ALA A 25 53.93 -18.12 -3.94
CA ALA A 25 55.36 -18.36 -3.79
C ALA A 25 56.19 -17.15 -4.25
N ALA A 26 55.83 -16.53 -5.37
CA ALA A 26 56.49 -15.32 -5.86
C ALA A 26 56.33 -14.14 -4.90
N ALA A 27 55.19 -14.02 -4.22
CA ALA A 27 54.96 -13.00 -3.20
C ALA A 27 55.79 -13.24 -1.93
N ALA A 28 55.96 -14.50 -1.50
CA ALA A 28 56.74 -14.86 -0.30
C ALA A 28 58.27 -14.64 -0.45
N VAL A 29 58.80 -14.73 -1.67
CA VAL A 29 60.24 -14.58 -1.95
C VAL A 29 60.67 -13.10 -2.03
N ARG A 30 59.74 -12.14 -2.15
CA ARG A 30 60.06 -10.71 -2.28
C ARG A 30 60.70 -10.18 -0.98
N PRO A 31 62.03 -9.96 -0.95
CA PRO A 31 62.70 -9.39 0.20
C PRO A 31 62.46 -7.88 0.20
N ASP A 32 62.24 -7.32 1.40
CA ASP A 32 62.12 -5.91 1.81
C ASP A 32 62.96 -4.87 1.01
N ARG A 33 62.70 -4.73 -0.29
CA ARG A 33 63.41 -3.82 -1.20
C ARG A 33 62.62 -2.53 -1.31
N ARG A 34 63.26 -1.46 -0.85
CA ARG A 34 62.92 -0.04 -0.99
C ARG A 34 62.79 0.43 -2.46
N SER A 35 61.92 -0.20 -3.22
CA SER A 35 61.51 0.22 -4.56
C SER A 35 60.22 1.02 -4.42
N THR A 36 60.27 2.32 -4.71
CA THR A 36 59.13 3.25 -4.61
C THR A 36 58.06 3.03 -5.70
N LEU A 37 58.05 1.88 -6.37
CA LEU A 37 57.08 1.50 -7.40
C LEU A 37 56.43 0.12 -7.14
N GLU A 38 56.73 -0.55 -6.03
CA GLU A 38 56.16 -1.86 -5.69
C GLU A 38 55.14 -1.71 -4.56
N THR A 39 53.95 -2.33 -4.69
CA THR A 39 52.83 -2.27 -3.73
C THR A 39 53.00 -3.32 -2.61
N PRO A 40 53.61 -3.02 -1.45
CA PRO A 40 53.46 -3.86 -0.28
C PRO A 40 51.96 -3.91 0.10
N GLY A 41 51.42 -5.11 0.26
CA GLY A 41 50.04 -5.29 0.73
C GLY A 41 49.09 -6.07 -0.19
N CYS A 42 49.59 -6.80 -1.19
CA CYS A 42 48.77 -7.73 -1.98
C CYS A 42 48.76 -9.15 -1.39
N GLN A 43 47.67 -9.87 -1.57
CA GLN A 43 47.50 -11.29 -1.19
C GLN A 43 46.76 -12.03 -2.31
N VAL A 44 47.19 -13.26 -2.57
CA VAL A 44 46.51 -14.21 -3.45
C VAL A 44 45.67 -15.15 -2.59
N TYR A 45 44.50 -15.54 -3.09
CA TYR A 45 43.55 -16.38 -2.37
C TYR A 45 43.31 -17.65 -3.18
N TRP A 46 44.14 -18.66 -2.92
CA TRP A 46 44.02 -19.96 -3.58
C TRP A 46 42.59 -20.52 -3.49
N PRO A 47 42.02 -21.07 -4.58
CA PRO A 47 42.66 -21.38 -5.88
C PRO A 47 42.59 -20.24 -6.91
N ALA A 48 42.15 -19.04 -6.53
CA ALA A 48 41.95 -17.94 -7.46
C ALA A 48 43.28 -17.22 -7.79
N PRO A 49 43.71 -17.17 -9.07
CA PRO A 49 45.00 -16.59 -9.45
C PRO A 49 44.91 -15.07 -9.63
N TYR A 50 44.42 -14.37 -8.62
CA TYR A 50 44.26 -12.92 -8.59
C TYR A 50 44.83 -12.32 -7.31
N GLU A 51 45.49 -11.17 -7.44
CA GLU A 51 46.00 -10.38 -6.32
C GLU A 51 44.96 -9.35 -5.86
N VAL A 52 44.56 -9.43 -4.59
CA VAL A 52 43.76 -8.39 -3.92
C VAL A 52 44.70 -7.59 -3.04
N CYS A 53 44.64 -6.26 -3.13
CA CYS A 53 45.66 -5.38 -2.56
C CYS A 53 45.08 -4.35 -1.57
N GLY A 54 45.95 -3.88 -0.67
CA GLY A 54 45.71 -2.70 0.17
C GLY A 54 44.41 -2.77 0.98
N ALA A 55 43.69 -1.65 1.04
CA ALA A 55 42.45 -1.54 1.80
C ALA A 55 41.34 -2.50 1.31
N ILE A 56 41.34 -2.86 0.03
CA ILE A 56 40.39 -3.85 -0.52
C ILE A 56 40.69 -5.23 0.06
N ARG A 57 41.97 -5.63 0.10
CA ARG A 57 42.41 -6.88 0.73
C ARG A 57 42.05 -6.90 2.21
N ASP A 58 42.33 -5.81 2.91
CA ASP A 58 42.07 -5.71 4.35
C ASP A 58 40.56 -5.86 4.63
N LYS A 59 39.72 -5.19 3.83
CA LYS A 59 38.27 -5.33 3.95
C LYS A 59 37.80 -6.74 3.61
N TYR A 60 38.32 -7.33 2.54
CA TYR A 60 37.96 -8.69 2.16
C TYR A 60 38.32 -9.70 3.25
N ASN A 61 39.49 -9.56 3.88
CA ASN A 61 39.90 -10.35 5.03
C ASN A 61 38.99 -10.13 6.25
N GLU A 62 38.61 -8.89 6.55
CA GLU A 62 37.67 -8.55 7.63
C GLU A 62 36.32 -9.26 7.45
N LEU A 63 35.84 -9.37 6.21
CA LEU A 63 34.58 -10.06 5.88
C LEU A 63 34.70 -11.60 5.94
N GLY A 64 35.90 -12.15 6.16
CA GLY A 64 36.18 -13.59 6.19
C GLY A 64 36.81 -14.16 4.92
N GLY A 65 37.21 -13.31 3.97
CA GLY A 65 37.90 -13.69 2.75
C GLY A 65 37.09 -14.66 1.88
N PRO A 66 37.67 -15.78 1.41
CA PRO A 66 36.96 -16.79 0.63
C PRO A 66 35.73 -17.41 1.30
N ASN A 67 35.65 -17.35 2.63
CA ASN A 67 34.49 -17.84 3.40
C ASN A 67 33.39 -16.77 3.56
N SER A 68 33.63 -15.54 3.09
CA SER A 68 32.64 -14.48 3.09
C SER A 68 31.56 -14.70 2.02
N PHE A 69 30.49 -13.91 2.08
CA PHE A 69 29.43 -13.92 1.06
C PHE A 69 29.91 -13.51 -0.34
N LEU A 70 31.10 -12.92 -0.49
CA LEU A 70 31.68 -12.53 -1.77
C LEU A 70 32.31 -13.70 -2.54
N LEU A 71 32.65 -14.79 -1.83
CA LEU A 71 33.43 -15.93 -2.33
C LEU A 71 34.77 -15.47 -2.91
N PHE A 72 35.30 -16.12 -3.96
CA PHE A 72 36.66 -15.88 -4.45
C PHE A 72 36.79 -14.64 -5.35
N PRO A 73 37.98 -14.01 -5.42
CA PRO A 73 38.25 -12.91 -6.35
C PRO A 73 38.21 -13.40 -7.80
N THR A 74 37.77 -12.51 -8.70
CA THR A 74 37.68 -12.72 -10.16
C THR A 74 38.48 -11.70 -10.96
N SER A 75 39.10 -10.73 -10.30
CA SER A 75 40.04 -9.78 -10.90
C SER A 75 41.18 -9.45 -9.95
N ASN A 76 42.32 -9.01 -10.52
CA ASN A 76 43.28 -8.22 -9.76
C ASN A 76 42.66 -6.86 -9.36
N GLU A 77 43.38 -6.04 -8.62
CA GLU A 77 42.99 -4.65 -8.41
C GLU A 77 42.96 -3.86 -9.74
N LEU A 78 41.85 -3.17 -9.99
CA LEU A 78 41.59 -2.33 -11.15
C LEU A 78 41.46 -0.87 -10.72
N THR A 79 41.92 0.06 -11.55
CA THR A 79 41.57 1.49 -11.41
C THR A 79 40.16 1.73 -11.94
N ASN A 80 39.40 2.62 -11.29
CA ASN A 80 38.05 2.96 -11.76
C ASN A 80 38.07 3.88 -13.00
N PRO A 81 37.05 3.79 -13.87
CA PRO A 81 36.93 4.61 -15.08
C PRO A 81 37.14 6.11 -14.89
N ASP A 82 36.72 6.68 -13.76
CA ASP A 82 36.93 8.09 -13.41
C ASP A 82 38.39 8.45 -13.06
N GLY A 83 39.28 7.45 -13.02
CA GLY A 83 40.68 7.59 -12.63
C GLY A 83 40.91 7.71 -11.13
N VAL A 84 39.84 7.63 -10.32
CA VAL A 84 39.87 7.71 -8.85
C VAL A 84 39.67 6.32 -8.27
N GLY A 85 40.22 6.09 -7.08
CA GLY A 85 39.94 4.86 -6.34
C GLY A 85 40.39 3.58 -7.05
N LYS A 86 39.98 2.45 -6.50
CA LYS A 86 40.31 1.10 -6.95
C LYS A 86 39.10 0.19 -6.79
N ARG A 87 39.10 -0.96 -7.46
CA ARG A 87 38.17 -2.05 -7.18
C ARG A 87 38.79 -3.40 -7.44
N SER A 88 38.30 -4.42 -6.75
CA SER A 88 38.45 -5.82 -7.15
C SER A 88 37.07 -6.44 -7.26
N THR A 89 36.87 -7.30 -8.26
CA THR A 89 35.63 -8.06 -8.41
C THR A 89 35.80 -9.43 -7.78
N PHE A 90 34.72 -9.93 -7.19
CA PHE A 90 34.60 -11.27 -6.63
C PHE A 90 33.40 -11.96 -7.29
N GLN A 91 33.27 -13.27 -7.08
CA GLN A 91 32.19 -14.06 -7.70
C GLN A 91 30.79 -13.50 -7.37
N ASN A 92 30.60 -13.00 -6.14
CA ASN A 92 29.32 -12.45 -5.70
C ASN A 92 29.34 -10.93 -5.46
N GLY A 93 30.13 -10.21 -6.26
CA GLY A 93 30.13 -8.76 -6.32
C GLY A 93 31.50 -8.13 -6.07
N PRO A 94 31.60 -6.81 -6.20
CA PRO A 94 32.85 -6.07 -6.03
C PRO A 94 33.04 -5.49 -4.63
N ILE A 95 34.31 -5.23 -4.28
CA ILE A 95 34.68 -4.24 -3.27
C ILE A 95 35.29 -3.04 -4.01
N TYR A 96 34.77 -1.86 -3.73
CA TYR A 96 35.29 -0.59 -4.23
C TYR A 96 36.02 0.14 -3.11
N TRP A 97 37.14 0.78 -3.45
CA TRP A 97 37.88 1.67 -2.57
C TRP A 97 37.94 3.08 -3.16
N SER A 98 37.77 4.09 -2.31
CA SER A 98 38.10 5.48 -2.62
C SER A 98 38.84 6.16 -1.48
N PRO A 99 39.63 7.21 -1.74
CA PRO A 99 40.31 7.95 -0.67
C PRO A 99 39.37 8.54 0.38
N ALA A 100 38.18 8.98 -0.03
CA ALA A 100 37.20 9.61 0.86
C ALA A 100 36.30 8.60 1.60
N GLY A 101 36.03 7.44 1.01
CA GLY A 101 35.11 6.45 1.56
C GLY A 101 35.78 5.26 2.25
N GLY A 102 37.01 4.90 1.88
CA GLY A 102 37.58 3.59 2.25
C GLY A 102 37.07 2.47 1.34
N ALA A 103 37.26 1.21 1.76
CA ALA A 103 36.92 0.02 0.99
C ALA A 103 35.60 -0.61 1.46
N HIS A 104 34.64 -0.78 0.57
CA HIS A 104 33.31 -1.31 0.88
C HIS A 104 32.78 -2.27 -0.20
N PRO A 105 32.15 -3.39 0.18
CA PRO A 105 31.42 -4.24 -0.75
C PRO A 105 30.12 -3.53 -1.20
N VAL A 106 29.78 -3.65 -2.48
CA VAL A 106 28.49 -3.19 -3.01
C VAL A 106 27.88 -4.35 -3.80
N VAL A 107 26.85 -4.99 -3.25
CA VAL A 107 26.35 -6.27 -3.78
C VAL A 107 24.85 -6.29 -4.05
N ASN A 108 24.39 -7.30 -4.78
CA ASN A 108 22.98 -7.59 -5.02
C ASN A 108 22.19 -6.35 -5.52
N HIS A 109 21.09 -6.02 -4.84
CA HIS A 109 20.20 -4.93 -5.20
C HIS A 109 20.86 -3.55 -5.05
N PHE A 110 21.81 -3.38 -4.13
CA PHE A 110 22.58 -2.14 -4.00
C PHE A 110 23.47 -1.92 -5.21
N PHE A 111 24.15 -2.97 -5.68
CA PHE A 111 24.95 -2.89 -6.89
C PHE A 111 24.09 -2.57 -8.12
N ALA A 112 22.95 -3.23 -8.26
CA ALA A 112 22.00 -2.96 -9.35
C ALA A 112 21.48 -1.52 -9.31
N ALA A 113 21.11 -0.99 -8.14
CA ALA A 113 20.66 0.38 -7.99
C ALA A 113 21.78 1.40 -8.28
N TRP A 114 22.98 1.16 -7.76
CA TRP A 114 24.12 2.01 -8.03
C TRP A 114 24.50 2.02 -9.53
N GLN A 115 24.49 0.85 -10.17
CA GLN A 115 24.70 0.68 -11.61
C GLN A 115 23.71 1.50 -12.45
N ARG A 116 22.40 1.40 -12.15
CA ARG A 116 21.37 2.16 -12.89
C ARG A 116 21.57 3.67 -12.79
N ASN A 117 22.28 4.12 -11.77
CA ASN A 117 22.57 5.53 -11.53
C ASN A 117 24.01 5.92 -11.91
N GLY A 118 24.72 5.09 -12.69
CA GLY A 118 26.02 5.46 -13.28
C GLY A 118 27.25 5.14 -12.42
N TRP A 119 27.10 4.27 -11.42
CA TRP A 119 28.19 3.88 -10.50
C TRP A 119 28.91 5.09 -9.89
N GLU A 120 30.24 5.07 -9.82
CA GLU A 120 31.06 6.13 -9.25
C GLU A 120 31.02 7.44 -10.03
N GLY A 121 30.73 7.38 -11.34
CA GLY A 121 30.53 8.57 -12.17
C GLY A 121 29.14 9.20 -12.00
N GLY A 122 28.26 8.52 -11.27
CA GLY A 122 26.89 8.92 -10.99
C GLY A 122 26.75 9.92 -9.82
N PRO A 123 25.52 10.38 -9.53
CA PRO A 123 25.26 11.32 -8.45
C PRO A 123 25.57 10.76 -7.05
N LEU A 124 25.66 9.43 -6.90
CA LEU A 124 26.00 8.79 -5.62
C LEU A 124 27.50 8.79 -5.33
N GLY A 125 28.36 8.78 -6.35
CA GLY A 125 29.80 8.57 -6.16
C GLY A 125 30.09 7.20 -5.53
N TYR A 126 31.12 7.14 -4.70
CA TYR A 126 31.60 5.90 -4.06
C TYR A 126 30.79 5.50 -2.81
N PRO A 127 30.74 4.20 -2.48
CA PRO A 127 30.24 3.76 -1.17
C PRO A 127 31.13 4.30 -0.04
N THR A 128 30.51 4.56 1.10
CA THR A 128 31.15 5.08 2.35
C THR A 128 30.79 4.24 3.57
N SER A 129 30.00 3.20 3.38
CA SER A 129 29.66 2.22 4.39
C SER A 129 29.45 0.86 3.76
N ASP A 130 29.47 -0.15 4.61
CA ASP A 130 28.86 -1.43 4.27
C ASP A 130 27.33 -1.33 4.36
N GLU A 131 26.66 -2.41 3.97
CA GLU A 131 25.21 -2.56 4.10
C GLU A 131 24.78 -2.69 5.57
N ALA A 132 23.78 -1.91 5.98
CA ALA A 132 23.22 -1.90 7.34
C ALA A 132 21.71 -2.19 7.34
N VAL A 133 21.23 -2.84 8.40
CA VAL A 133 19.79 -3.06 8.61
C VAL A 133 19.11 -1.74 9.02
N ASN A 134 17.88 -1.51 8.54
CA ASN A 134 17.09 -0.35 8.94
C ASN A 134 16.53 -0.48 10.35
N PRO A 135 16.30 0.64 11.06
CA PRO A 135 15.66 0.66 12.38
C PRO A 135 14.36 -0.13 12.48
N ASP A 136 13.56 -0.20 11.41
CA ASP A 136 12.32 -0.97 11.37
C ASP A 136 12.52 -2.50 11.33
N GLY A 137 13.75 -2.96 11.13
CA GLY A 137 14.12 -4.37 11.03
C GLY A 137 13.66 -5.07 9.75
N VAL A 138 13.10 -4.34 8.78
CA VAL A 138 12.56 -4.91 7.54
C VAL A 138 13.50 -4.66 6.38
N GLY A 139 13.89 -3.40 6.17
CA GLY A 139 14.75 -3.02 5.05
C GLY A 139 16.22 -2.91 5.42
N ARG A 140 16.99 -2.50 4.43
CA ARG A 140 18.45 -2.33 4.53
C ARG A 140 18.85 -1.05 3.81
N ARG A 141 20.02 -0.51 4.13
CA ARG A 141 20.57 0.68 3.47
C ARG A 141 22.08 0.61 3.32
N GLN A 142 22.60 1.37 2.38
CA GLN A 142 24.04 1.60 2.21
C GLN A 142 24.29 3.06 1.90
N TYR A 143 25.28 3.65 2.57
CA TYR A 143 25.67 5.04 2.40
C TYR A 143 26.69 5.19 1.28
N PHE A 144 26.48 6.20 0.47
CA PHE A 144 27.38 6.65 -0.60
C PHE A 144 27.71 8.13 -0.38
N GLN A 145 28.73 8.63 -1.04
CA GLN A 145 29.18 10.02 -0.90
C GLN A 145 28.05 11.03 -1.16
N GLY A 146 27.26 10.81 -2.21
CA GLY A 146 26.20 11.71 -2.65
C GLY A 146 24.81 11.38 -2.10
N GLY A 147 24.62 10.24 -1.43
CA GLY A 147 23.28 9.81 -1.02
C GLY A 147 23.25 8.45 -0.35
N THR A 148 22.05 7.88 -0.26
CA THR A 148 21.85 6.58 0.40
C THR A 148 20.91 5.76 -0.44
N ILE A 149 21.30 4.51 -0.71
CA ILE A 149 20.41 3.52 -1.31
C ILE A 149 19.66 2.82 -0.18
N TYR A 150 18.35 2.72 -0.31
CA TYR A 150 17.47 1.99 0.60
C TYR A 150 16.85 0.80 -0.13
N TRP A 151 16.79 -0.34 0.54
CA TRP A 151 16.24 -1.59 0.01
C TRP A 151 15.10 -2.11 0.87
N LYS A 152 14.05 -2.63 0.23
CA LYS A 152 12.96 -3.41 0.84
C LYS A 152 12.37 -4.39 -0.17
N LEU A 153 12.19 -5.65 0.24
CA LEU A 153 11.44 -6.68 -0.52
C LEU A 153 11.80 -6.74 -2.02
N ASN A 154 13.11 -6.75 -2.34
CA ASN A 154 13.69 -6.79 -3.69
C ASN A 154 13.68 -5.47 -4.49
N GLU A 155 13.27 -4.36 -3.89
CA GLU A 155 13.36 -3.04 -4.49
C GLU A 155 14.47 -2.23 -3.80
N ALA A 156 15.37 -1.61 -4.57
CA ALA A 156 16.41 -0.72 -4.06
C ALA A 156 16.47 0.58 -4.86
N TYR A 157 16.40 1.71 -4.15
CA TYR A 157 16.39 3.05 -4.73
C TYR A 157 17.19 4.04 -3.90
N TYR A 158 17.81 5.01 -4.57
CA TYR A 158 18.55 6.05 -3.89
C TYR A 158 17.71 7.29 -3.58
N VAL A 159 18.02 7.91 -2.45
CA VAL A 159 17.49 9.22 -2.03
C VAL A 159 18.67 10.08 -1.60
N ALA A 160 18.70 11.33 -2.06
CA ALA A 160 19.81 12.26 -1.85
C ALA A 160 19.34 13.68 -1.54
N GLY A 161 20.28 14.51 -1.07
CA GLY A 161 20.11 15.95 -0.89
C GLY A 161 18.84 16.37 -0.15
N ALA A 162 18.23 17.47 -0.62
CA ALA A 162 17.05 18.06 0.00
C ALA A 162 15.84 17.10 0.05
N ILE A 163 15.72 16.19 -0.91
CA ILE A 163 14.65 15.18 -0.90
C ILE A 163 14.86 14.18 0.25
N ARG A 164 16.09 13.69 0.44
CA ARG A 164 16.44 12.81 1.56
C ARG A 164 16.20 13.49 2.89
N ASP A 165 16.64 14.73 3.02
CA ASP A 165 16.53 15.47 4.27
C ASP A 165 15.05 15.70 4.62
N LYS A 166 14.24 16.11 3.64
CA LYS A 166 12.77 16.22 3.82
C LYS A 166 12.12 14.88 4.14
N TRP A 167 12.52 13.79 3.49
CA TRP A 167 12.01 12.45 3.82
C TRP A 167 12.35 12.07 5.28
N GLY A 168 13.54 12.42 5.75
CA GLY A 168 13.93 12.26 7.14
C GLY A 168 13.02 13.01 8.12
N GLU A 169 12.60 14.23 7.78
CA GLU A 169 11.60 14.99 8.56
C GLU A 169 10.22 14.30 8.60
N THR A 170 9.88 13.51 7.57
CA THR A 170 8.63 12.73 7.56
C THR A 170 8.68 11.44 8.37
N GLY A 171 9.85 11.09 8.94
CA GLY A 171 10.04 9.88 9.75
C GLY A 171 10.76 8.73 9.04
N TRP A 172 11.47 8.99 7.93
CA TRP A 172 12.19 7.98 7.14
C TRP A 172 11.26 6.83 6.71
N GLU A 173 11.73 5.58 6.73
CA GLU A 173 10.94 4.42 6.35
C GLU A 173 9.76 4.11 7.28
N GLY A 174 9.83 4.54 8.54
CA GLY A 174 8.72 4.41 9.50
C GLY A 174 7.70 5.53 9.38
N GLY A 175 7.99 6.55 8.57
CA GLY A 175 7.13 7.69 8.30
C GLY A 175 5.95 7.35 7.40
N TRP A 176 5.01 8.30 7.28
CA TRP A 176 3.78 8.10 6.52
C TRP A 176 4.02 7.87 5.01
N LEU A 177 5.14 8.35 4.46
CA LEU A 177 5.54 8.10 3.07
C LEU A 177 5.99 6.65 2.82
N GLY A 178 6.56 6.00 3.85
CA GLY A 178 7.19 4.69 3.73
C GLY A 178 8.52 4.73 2.96
N TYR A 179 8.89 3.59 2.36
CA TYR A 179 10.13 3.44 1.59
C TYR A 179 10.09 4.21 0.25
N PRO A 180 11.25 4.62 -0.29
CA PRO A 180 11.33 5.06 -1.68
C PRO A 180 10.94 3.91 -2.61
N SER A 181 10.26 4.23 -3.70
CA SER A 181 9.85 3.31 -4.76
C SER A 181 10.39 3.70 -6.14
N THR A 182 11.16 4.79 -6.22
CA THR A 182 11.95 5.17 -7.39
C THR A 182 13.27 5.78 -6.93
N ASP A 183 14.27 5.70 -7.80
CA ASP A 183 15.44 6.57 -7.75
C ASP A 183 15.02 8.04 -7.93
N GLU A 184 15.90 9.00 -7.58
CA GLU A 184 15.61 10.41 -7.85
C GLU A 184 15.64 10.66 -9.36
N THR A 185 14.59 11.29 -9.87
CA THR A 185 14.40 11.53 -11.31
C THR A 185 14.24 13.01 -11.61
N VAL A 186 14.66 13.43 -12.81
CA VAL A 186 14.37 14.76 -13.35
C VAL A 186 12.92 14.81 -13.80
N LEU A 187 12.22 15.89 -13.49
CA LEU A 187 10.82 16.06 -13.83
C LEU A 187 10.60 16.37 -15.32
N PRO A 188 9.40 16.05 -15.87
CA PRO A 188 9.08 16.28 -17.28
C PRO A 188 9.26 17.71 -17.79
N ASP A 189 9.15 18.71 -16.93
CA ASP A 189 9.37 20.12 -17.28
C ASP A 189 10.86 20.53 -17.25
N GLY A 190 11.76 19.64 -16.78
CA GLY A 190 13.19 19.86 -16.65
C GLY A 190 13.63 20.79 -15.52
N GLN A 191 12.71 21.24 -14.65
CA GLN A 191 13.01 22.29 -13.66
C GLN A 191 13.25 21.77 -12.25
N GLY A 192 12.82 20.55 -11.96
CA GLY A 192 12.92 19.97 -10.64
C GLY A 192 13.22 18.48 -10.68
N ARG A 193 13.20 17.90 -9.48
CA ARG A 193 13.47 16.48 -9.25
C ARG A 193 12.44 15.89 -8.31
N MET A 194 12.28 14.58 -8.37
CA MET A 194 11.43 13.87 -7.42
C MET A 194 11.90 12.46 -7.12
N ASN A 195 11.53 11.99 -5.93
CA ASN A 195 11.40 10.57 -5.64
C ASN A 195 9.91 10.25 -5.41
N ARG A 196 9.48 9.09 -5.87
CA ARG A 196 8.24 8.46 -5.41
C ARG A 196 8.53 7.55 -4.22
N PHE A 197 7.59 7.52 -3.30
CA PHE A 197 7.55 6.67 -2.12
C PHE A 197 6.29 5.81 -2.16
N GLN A 198 6.21 4.82 -1.27
CA GLN A 198 5.07 3.89 -1.22
C GLN A 198 3.72 4.61 -1.13
N ASN A 199 3.63 5.70 -0.37
CA ASN A 199 2.38 6.41 -0.09
C ASN A 199 2.37 7.88 -0.55
N GLY A 200 3.31 8.29 -1.41
CA GLY A 200 3.37 9.67 -1.89
C GLY A 200 4.58 9.98 -2.75
N VAL A 201 4.87 11.27 -2.92
CA VAL A 201 6.04 11.77 -3.65
C VAL A 201 6.69 12.88 -2.84
N ILE A 202 7.98 13.12 -3.07
CA ILE A 202 8.63 14.37 -2.67
C ILE A 202 9.14 15.04 -3.94
N TYR A 203 8.68 16.26 -4.18
CA TYR A 203 9.13 17.10 -5.30
C TYR A 203 10.07 18.18 -4.78
N TRP A 204 11.13 18.44 -5.52
CA TRP A 204 12.07 19.53 -5.26
C TRP A 204 12.25 20.39 -6.51
N SER A 205 12.33 21.71 -6.31
CA SER A 205 12.84 22.65 -7.31
C SER A 205 13.73 23.69 -6.64
N PRO A 206 14.62 24.38 -7.38
CA PRO A 206 15.41 25.48 -6.82
C PRO A 206 14.57 26.59 -6.20
N GLY A 207 13.36 26.85 -6.74
CA GLY A 207 12.50 27.94 -6.29
C GLY A 207 11.59 27.60 -5.11
N THR A 208 11.34 26.30 -4.86
CA THR A 208 10.39 25.86 -3.81
C THR A 208 11.04 25.06 -2.70
N GLY A 209 12.18 24.40 -2.94
CA GLY A 209 12.68 23.39 -2.03
C GLY A 209 11.89 22.08 -2.14
N ALA A 210 12.16 21.15 -1.22
CA ALA A 210 11.61 19.79 -1.23
C ALA A 210 10.33 19.72 -0.39
N HIS A 211 9.24 19.23 -0.95
CA HIS A 211 7.96 19.08 -0.26
C HIS A 211 7.30 17.73 -0.56
N PRO A 212 6.79 17.04 0.46
CA PRO A 212 6.04 15.81 0.29
C PRO A 212 4.61 16.13 -0.16
N VAL A 213 4.08 15.33 -1.08
CA VAL A 213 2.70 15.38 -1.55
C VAL A 213 2.14 13.97 -1.49
N GLY A 214 1.01 13.80 -0.80
CA GLY A 214 0.41 12.49 -0.57
C GLY A 214 -1.11 12.52 -0.51
N GLY A 215 -1.70 11.34 -0.37
CA GLY A 215 -3.15 11.17 -0.20
C GLY A 215 -4.00 11.89 -1.25
N SER A 216 -5.12 12.44 -0.81
CA SER A 216 -6.11 13.08 -1.67
C SER A 216 -5.62 14.37 -2.35
N ILE A 217 -4.61 15.06 -1.78
CA ILE A 217 -3.95 16.18 -2.45
C ILE A 217 -3.16 15.69 -3.65
N LEU A 218 -2.37 14.62 -3.50
CA LEU A 218 -1.64 14.00 -4.61
C LEU A 218 -2.59 13.56 -5.71
N ASP A 219 -3.72 12.94 -5.36
CA ASP A 219 -4.71 12.50 -6.35
C ASP A 219 -5.31 13.66 -7.15
N LYS A 220 -5.63 14.77 -6.48
CA LYS A 220 -6.15 15.98 -7.16
C LYS A 220 -5.09 16.62 -8.05
N TRP A 221 -3.88 16.77 -7.53
CA TRP A 221 -2.77 17.38 -8.27
C TRP A 221 -2.35 16.52 -9.47
N ALA A 222 -2.32 15.20 -9.32
CA ALA A 222 -2.10 14.23 -10.39
C ALA A 222 -3.12 14.39 -11.52
N LYS A 223 -4.42 14.45 -11.18
CA LYS A 223 -5.50 14.67 -12.15
C LYS A 223 -5.40 16.02 -12.86
N ALA A 224 -4.82 17.03 -12.20
CA ALA A 224 -4.57 18.34 -12.80
C ALA A 224 -3.35 18.35 -13.75
N GLY A 225 -2.48 17.33 -13.71
CA GLY A 225 -1.28 17.25 -14.55
C GLY A 225 0.03 17.53 -13.82
N TYR A 226 0.06 17.39 -12.48
CA TYR A 226 1.25 17.55 -11.63
C TYR A 226 1.93 18.93 -11.81
N GLU A 227 3.26 18.97 -11.93
CA GLU A 227 4.07 20.17 -12.04
C GLU A 227 3.79 20.99 -13.31
N ARG A 228 3.24 20.37 -14.35
CA ARG A 228 2.85 21.04 -15.60
C ARG A 228 1.43 21.63 -15.55
N SER A 229 0.70 21.39 -14.47
CA SER A 229 -0.61 22.01 -14.24
C SER A 229 -0.47 23.48 -13.86
N THR A 230 -1.60 24.19 -13.80
CA THR A 230 -1.63 25.58 -13.31
C THR A 230 -1.21 25.71 -11.84
N PHE A 231 -1.18 24.62 -11.07
CA PHE A 231 -0.70 24.64 -9.69
C PHE A 231 0.83 24.70 -9.61
N GLY A 232 1.56 24.12 -10.57
CA GLY A 232 3.01 24.03 -10.50
C GLY A 232 3.51 23.15 -9.35
N TYR A 233 4.64 23.54 -8.75
CA TYR A 233 5.29 22.82 -7.65
C TYR A 233 4.66 23.10 -6.29
N PRO A 234 4.69 22.13 -5.34
CA PRO A 234 4.37 22.41 -3.95
C PRO A 234 5.35 23.44 -3.35
N THR A 235 4.83 24.36 -2.53
CA THR A 235 5.60 25.42 -1.85
C THR A 235 5.54 25.32 -0.32
N GLY A 236 4.83 24.32 0.19
CA GLY A 236 4.71 24.03 1.62
C GLY A 236 4.23 22.60 1.81
N ASP A 237 4.39 22.09 3.03
CA ASP A 237 3.93 20.76 3.40
C ASP A 237 2.41 20.77 3.64
N GLN A 238 1.77 19.60 3.55
CA GLN A 238 0.34 19.47 3.80
C GLN A 238 -0.02 19.86 5.24
N THR A 239 -1.09 20.63 5.41
CA THR A 239 -1.63 21.04 6.71
C THR A 239 -3.13 20.80 6.78
N SER A 240 -3.72 21.00 7.97
CA SER A 240 -5.17 21.01 8.16
C SER A 240 -5.54 22.09 9.18
N ARG A 241 -6.68 22.76 8.98
CA ARG A 241 -7.24 23.77 9.88
C ARG A 241 -8.43 23.25 10.70
N ASP A 242 -8.86 22.03 10.43
CA ASP A 242 -10.12 21.45 10.92
C ASP A 242 -9.93 20.04 11.46
N ASN A 243 -8.75 19.78 12.05
CA ASN A 243 -8.38 18.47 12.62
C ASN A 243 -8.51 17.31 11.63
N ASN A 244 -8.05 17.52 10.39
CA ASN A 244 -8.07 16.55 9.29
C ASN A 244 -9.45 16.16 8.78
N VAL A 245 -10.47 17.02 8.93
CA VAL A 245 -11.70 16.89 8.13
C VAL A 245 -11.35 17.16 6.66
N THR A 246 -10.59 18.22 6.42
CA THR A 246 -9.92 18.52 5.16
C THR A 246 -8.42 18.66 5.36
N VAL A 247 -7.69 18.50 4.27
CA VAL A 247 -6.26 18.79 4.19
C VAL A 247 -6.03 19.81 3.09
N GLU A 248 -5.02 20.64 3.25
CA GLU A 248 -4.65 21.68 2.30
C GLU A 248 -3.14 21.73 2.09
N GLN A 249 -2.72 22.09 0.89
CA GLN A 249 -1.31 22.28 0.56
C GLN A 249 -1.14 23.43 -0.43
N GLN A 250 -0.15 24.29 -0.16
CA GLN A 250 0.20 25.41 -1.03
C GLN A 250 1.06 24.92 -2.19
N PHE A 251 0.72 25.38 -3.38
CA PHE A 251 1.49 25.23 -4.60
C PHE A 251 1.79 26.62 -5.18
N GLN A 252 2.72 26.70 -6.14
CA GLN A 252 3.08 27.97 -6.79
C GLN A 252 1.86 28.71 -7.38
N GLY A 253 0.92 27.96 -7.96
CA GLY A 253 -0.31 28.48 -8.55
C GLY A 253 -1.50 28.58 -7.60
N GLY A 254 -1.33 28.28 -6.31
CA GLY A 254 -2.35 28.46 -5.29
C GLY A 254 -2.57 27.26 -4.39
N LEU A 255 -3.63 27.35 -3.58
CA LEU A 255 -3.98 26.35 -2.58
C LEU A 255 -4.80 25.21 -3.20
N LEU A 256 -4.40 23.97 -2.94
CA LEU A 256 -5.22 22.79 -3.13
C LEU A 256 -5.81 22.34 -1.80
N THR A 257 -7.12 22.09 -1.78
CA THR A 257 -7.83 21.50 -0.63
C THR A 257 -8.47 20.18 -1.03
N ALA A 258 -8.37 19.18 -0.17
CA ALA A 258 -8.92 17.85 -0.41
C ALA A 258 -9.51 17.24 0.88
N PRO A 259 -10.37 16.21 0.76
CA PRO A 259 -10.88 15.50 1.91
C PRO A 259 -9.75 14.90 2.74
N GLY A 260 -9.83 14.99 4.05
CA GLY A 260 -8.85 14.38 4.93
C GLY A 260 -8.89 12.85 4.91
N PRO A 261 -7.99 12.17 5.64
CA PRO A 261 -7.84 10.72 5.60
C PRO A 261 -9.13 9.96 5.95
N ALA A 262 -9.84 10.40 7.00
CA ALA A 262 -11.06 9.72 7.45
C ALA A 262 -12.17 9.76 6.38
N ALA A 263 -12.40 10.93 5.79
CA ALA A 263 -13.40 11.12 4.73
C ALA A 263 -13.01 10.39 3.44
N THR A 264 -11.72 10.42 3.09
CA THR A 264 -11.18 9.72 1.91
C THR A 264 -11.39 8.21 2.03
N GLU A 265 -11.03 7.62 3.17
CA GLU A 265 -11.21 6.19 3.39
C GLU A 265 -12.69 5.80 3.52
N LEU A 266 -13.51 6.64 4.17
CA LEU A 266 -14.94 6.39 4.26
C LEU A 266 -15.59 6.37 2.87
N ALA A 267 -15.18 7.26 1.96
CA ALA A 267 -15.64 7.24 0.57
C ALA A 267 -15.15 5.98 -0.17
N TYR A 268 -13.91 5.55 0.07
CA TYR A 268 -13.38 4.31 -0.47
C TYR A 268 -14.19 3.07 -0.04
N LEU A 269 -14.63 3.02 1.23
CA LEU A 269 -15.48 1.95 1.77
C LEU A 269 -16.97 2.08 1.40
N ASN A 270 -17.37 3.20 0.79
CA ASN A 270 -18.73 3.45 0.27
C ASN A 270 -18.66 3.81 -1.22
N PRO A 271 -18.41 2.82 -2.11
CA PRO A 271 -18.27 3.05 -3.53
C PRO A 271 -19.46 3.82 -4.12
N GLY A 272 -19.17 4.73 -5.05
CA GLY A 272 -20.18 5.64 -5.61
C GLY A 272 -20.35 6.95 -4.83
N THR A 273 -19.52 7.18 -3.80
CA THR A 273 -19.43 8.46 -3.09
C THR A 273 -18.04 9.11 -3.22
N THR A 274 -17.90 10.39 -2.86
CA THR A 274 -16.61 11.10 -2.75
C THR A 274 -16.33 11.55 -1.33
N GLY A 275 -15.06 11.83 -1.01
CA GLY A 275 -14.70 12.35 0.32
C GLY A 275 -15.40 13.68 0.64
N GLU A 276 -15.64 14.53 -0.35
CA GLU A 276 -16.42 15.77 -0.17
C GLU A 276 -17.88 15.47 0.22
N GLN A 277 -18.50 14.46 -0.39
CA GLN A 277 -19.87 14.05 -0.03
C GLN A 277 -19.92 13.47 1.38
N GLN A 278 -18.89 12.71 1.80
CA GLN A 278 -18.78 12.20 3.15
C GLN A 278 -18.65 13.33 4.18
N ILE A 279 -17.85 14.37 3.88
CA ILE A 279 -17.72 15.56 4.75
C ILE A 279 -19.04 16.31 4.85
N ALA A 280 -19.72 16.56 3.73
CA ALA A 280 -20.99 17.28 3.74
C ALA A 280 -22.08 16.56 4.56
N ALA A 281 -22.15 15.23 4.44
CA ALA A 281 -23.07 14.41 5.24
C ALA A 281 -22.70 14.40 6.72
N ALA A 282 -21.41 14.28 7.05
CA ALA A 282 -20.91 14.37 8.41
C ALA A 282 -21.20 15.73 9.05
N GLN A 283 -21.05 16.84 8.32
CA GLN A 283 -21.39 18.18 8.80
C GLN A 283 -22.88 18.29 9.17
N LYS A 284 -23.76 17.76 8.33
CA LYS A 284 -25.21 17.75 8.61
C LYS A 284 -25.55 16.93 9.86
N TRP A 285 -24.93 15.75 10.01
CA TRP A 285 -25.15 14.90 11.19
C TRP A 285 -24.56 15.51 12.47
N ALA A 286 -23.33 16.03 12.39
CA ALA A 286 -22.64 16.72 13.47
C ALA A 286 -23.46 17.89 14.02
N GLN A 287 -24.13 18.65 13.15
CA GLN A 287 -25.04 19.72 13.55
C GLN A 287 -26.26 19.20 14.33
N GLN A 288 -26.82 18.04 13.95
CA GLN A 288 -27.98 17.46 14.61
C GLN A 288 -27.67 16.97 16.03
N ILE A 289 -26.45 16.46 16.25
CA ILE A 289 -26.04 15.86 17.53
C ILE A 289 -25.12 16.77 18.36
N ALA A 290 -24.85 17.99 17.88
CA ALA A 290 -23.93 18.95 18.50
C ALA A 290 -22.53 18.36 18.79
N ALA A 291 -21.95 17.65 17.81
CA ALA A 291 -20.62 17.05 17.92
C ALA A 291 -19.62 17.64 16.90
N PRO A 292 -18.30 17.54 17.13
CA PRO A 292 -17.31 17.87 16.11
C PRO A 292 -17.43 17.00 14.86
N VAL A 293 -17.23 17.59 13.68
CA VAL A 293 -17.32 16.87 12.39
C VAL A 293 -16.31 15.72 12.30
N ILE A 294 -15.11 15.92 12.84
CA ILE A 294 -14.07 14.88 12.84
C ILE A 294 -14.48 13.64 13.66
N ASP A 295 -15.08 13.83 14.82
CA ASP A 295 -15.53 12.73 15.69
C ASP A 295 -16.61 11.90 14.97
N VAL A 296 -17.53 12.59 14.29
CA VAL A 296 -18.58 11.99 13.47
C VAL A 296 -18.00 11.19 12.29
N LEU A 297 -16.99 11.71 11.58
CA LEU A 297 -16.30 10.98 10.51
C LEU A 297 -15.53 9.76 11.01
N VAL A 298 -14.80 9.89 12.12
CA VAL A 298 -14.00 8.81 12.70
C VAL A 298 -14.90 7.67 13.18
N GLU A 299 -16.02 7.99 13.82
CA GLU A 299 -16.98 6.97 14.27
C GLU A 299 -17.70 6.29 13.09
N ALA A 300 -18.08 7.05 12.06
CA ALA A 300 -18.63 6.48 10.83
C ALA A 300 -17.62 5.55 10.13
N LEU A 301 -16.35 5.93 10.07
CA LEU A 301 -15.27 5.11 9.52
C LEU A 301 -15.01 3.85 10.35
N ARG A 302 -15.05 3.96 11.68
CA ARG A 302 -14.94 2.79 12.57
C ARG A 302 -16.03 1.77 12.27
N LYS A 303 -17.28 2.23 12.09
CA LYS A 303 -18.41 1.35 11.73
C LYS A 303 -18.27 0.77 10.32
N ALA A 304 -17.86 1.57 9.34
CA ALA A 304 -17.62 1.09 7.98
C ALA A 304 -16.54 -0.01 7.96
N ARG A 305 -15.42 0.15 8.67
CA ARG A 305 -14.35 -0.87 8.75
C ARG A 305 -14.82 -2.18 9.39
N GLU A 306 -15.74 -2.14 10.35
CA GLU A 306 -16.32 -3.34 10.97
C GLU A 306 -17.23 -4.12 10.01
N TYR A 307 -17.90 -3.40 9.11
CA TYR A 307 -18.98 -3.96 8.28
C TYR A 307 -18.66 -4.13 6.79
N THR A 308 -17.51 -3.63 6.36
CA THR A 308 -17.05 -3.74 4.97
C THR A 308 -15.78 -4.59 4.91
N GLN A 309 -15.68 -5.44 3.89
CA GLN A 309 -14.49 -6.23 3.63
C GLN A 309 -13.90 -5.83 2.28
N VAL A 310 -12.63 -5.43 2.27
CA VAL A 310 -11.90 -5.13 1.03
C VAL A 310 -11.17 -6.41 0.60
N LYS A 311 -11.60 -7.02 -0.51
CA LYS A 311 -11.03 -8.24 -1.07
C LYS A 311 -10.21 -7.96 -2.35
N SER A 312 -9.25 -8.84 -2.63
CA SER A 312 -8.49 -8.89 -3.90
C SER A 312 -9.44 -9.17 -5.09
N PRO A 313 -9.12 -8.77 -6.34
CA PRO A 313 -9.98 -9.06 -7.50
C PRO A 313 -10.24 -10.55 -7.73
N ASP A 314 -9.31 -11.43 -7.33
CA ASP A 314 -9.39 -12.89 -7.49
C ASP A 314 -10.43 -13.56 -6.55
N SER A 315 -11.47 -12.85 -6.13
CA SER A 315 -12.49 -13.32 -5.19
C SER A 315 -13.83 -12.68 -5.50
N PRO A 316 -14.74 -13.36 -6.22
CA PRO A 316 -15.34 -14.61 -5.72
C PRO A 316 -15.07 -15.84 -6.60
N SER A 317 -14.97 -17.03 -5.99
CA SER A 317 -15.10 -18.29 -6.75
C SER A 317 -16.57 -18.50 -7.17
N GLU A 318 -16.81 -19.30 -8.22
CA GLU A 318 -18.18 -19.71 -8.58
C GLU A 318 -18.89 -20.41 -7.40
N ASP A 319 -18.13 -21.11 -6.54
CA ASP A 319 -18.63 -21.78 -5.34
C ASP A 319 -19.21 -20.83 -4.27
N ASP A 320 -18.98 -19.51 -4.36
CA ASP A 320 -19.58 -18.54 -3.44
C ASP A 320 -21.09 -18.32 -3.71
N TYR A 321 -21.60 -18.70 -4.89
CA TYR A 321 -22.98 -18.44 -5.32
C TYR A 321 -23.91 -19.62 -5.04
N GLU A 322 -24.99 -19.34 -4.32
CA GLU A 322 -26.01 -20.32 -3.95
C GLU A 322 -27.40 -19.82 -4.32
N ASN A 323 -28.32 -20.75 -4.58
CA ASN A 323 -29.72 -20.42 -4.79
C ASN A 323 -30.27 -19.76 -3.55
N LEU A 324 -30.85 -18.56 -3.67
CA LEU A 324 -31.51 -17.90 -2.56
C LEU A 324 -32.73 -18.76 -2.12
N PRO A 325 -32.77 -19.27 -0.88
CA PRO A 325 -33.85 -20.12 -0.40
C PRO A 325 -35.21 -19.44 -0.39
N ASP A 326 -36.27 -20.23 -0.32
CA ASP A 326 -37.60 -19.70 0.02
C ASP A 326 -37.62 -19.32 1.51
N ALA A 327 -38.31 -18.23 1.85
CA ALA A 327 -38.49 -17.81 3.23
C ALA A 327 -39.56 -18.63 3.98
N ARG A 328 -39.55 -18.56 5.31
CA ARG A 328 -40.64 -19.13 6.12
C ARG A 328 -41.93 -18.36 5.91
N GLY A 329 -41.81 -17.05 5.70
CA GLY A 329 -42.94 -16.19 5.40
C GLY A 329 -42.54 -14.76 5.08
N LYS A 330 -43.56 -13.93 4.87
CA LYS A 330 -43.38 -12.49 4.65
C LYS A 330 -42.83 -11.81 5.91
N GLY A 331 -41.95 -10.83 5.72
CA GLY A 331 -41.22 -10.14 6.77
C GLY A 331 -39.87 -10.75 7.09
N ASP A 332 -39.60 -11.99 6.69
CA ASP A 332 -38.24 -12.54 6.80
C ASP A 332 -37.26 -11.68 5.99
N ILE A 333 -36.00 -11.67 6.39
CA ILE A 333 -34.95 -10.92 5.70
C ILE A 333 -33.85 -11.88 5.27
N PHE A 334 -33.17 -11.53 4.18
CA PHE A 334 -31.93 -12.21 3.82
C PHE A 334 -30.73 -11.27 3.91
N TYR A 335 -29.55 -11.85 4.13
CA TYR A 335 -28.25 -11.25 3.89
C TYR A 335 -27.54 -12.05 2.80
N ALA A 336 -26.75 -11.39 2.00
CA ALA A 336 -25.78 -12.01 1.10
C ALA A 336 -24.52 -11.14 1.07
N ASP A 337 -23.38 -11.71 0.71
CA ASP A 337 -22.23 -10.89 0.31
C ASP A 337 -22.60 -10.11 -0.96
N SER A 338 -22.18 -8.84 -1.05
CA SER A 338 -22.46 -8.05 -2.25
C SER A 338 -21.77 -8.65 -3.46
N SER A 339 -22.43 -8.60 -4.62
CA SER A 339 -21.79 -8.95 -5.89
C SER A 339 -20.58 -8.03 -6.13
N PRO A 340 -19.57 -8.51 -6.89
CA PRO A 340 -18.45 -7.68 -7.29
C PRO A 340 -18.87 -6.58 -8.28
N ASP A 341 -19.66 -5.62 -7.83
CA ASP A 341 -20.05 -4.45 -8.61
C ASP A 341 -19.10 -3.32 -8.23
N LEU A 342 -18.45 -2.73 -9.25
CA LEU A 342 -17.44 -1.66 -9.19
C LEU A 342 -16.00 -2.14 -8.93
N VAL A 343 -15.39 -2.70 -9.98
CA VAL A 343 -13.92 -2.75 -10.17
C VAL A 343 -13.38 -1.33 -10.44
N VAL A 344 -13.71 -0.33 -9.62
CA VAL A 344 -13.21 1.04 -9.86
C VAL A 344 -11.75 1.16 -9.44
N ILE A 345 -11.22 0.23 -8.63
CA ILE A 345 -9.84 0.26 -8.15
C ILE A 345 -9.28 -1.15 -7.91
N ASN A 346 -9.43 -2.11 -8.84
CA ASN A 346 -8.90 -3.48 -8.70
C ASN A 346 -9.14 -4.13 -7.31
N LYS A 347 -10.21 -3.76 -6.60
CA LYS A 347 -10.48 -4.19 -5.22
C LYS A 347 -11.97 -4.21 -5.02
N LEU A 348 -12.46 -5.28 -4.41
CA LEU A 348 -13.88 -5.58 -4.23
C LEU A 348 -14.28 -5.22 -2.81
N VAL A 349 -15.11 -4.18 -2.66
CA VAL A 349 -15.64 -3.77 -1.36
C VAL A 349 -16.96 -4.52 -1.11
N ASN A 350 -16.91 -5.52 -0.24
CA ASN A 350 -18.09 -6.23 0.21
C ASN A 350 -18.71 -5.54 1.42
N HIS A 351 -19.76 -4.75 1.19
CA HIS A 351 -20.60 -4.18 2.24
C HIS A 351 -21.81 -5.06 2.58
N GLY A 352 -21.98 -6.19 1.89
CA GLY A 352 -23.15 -7.07 1.99
C GLY A 352 -24.37 -6.54 1.24
N HIS A 353 -25.43 -7.34 1.20
CA HIS A 353 -26.70 -7.02 0.56
C HIS A 353 -27.85 -7.60 1.38
N ASN A 354 -28.97 -6.90 1.45
CA ASN A 354 -30.19 -7.41 2.07
C ASN A 354 -31.42 -7.25 1.19
N GLY A 355 -32.45 -8.01 1.53
CA GLY A 355 -33.82 -7.72 1.15
C GLY A 355 -34.79 -8.26 2.18
N ILE A 356 -36.03 -7.80 2.08
CA ILE A 356 -37.16 -8.27 2.90
C ILE A 356 -38.08 -9.11 2.02
N TYR A 357 -38.40 -10.32 2.46
CA TYR A 357 -39.38 -11.18 1.82
C TYR A 357 -40.78 -10.58 1.99
N VAL A 358 -41.48 -10.36 0.88
CA VAL A 358 -42.86 -9.88 0.84
C VAL A 358 -43.87 -11.00 0.56
N SER A 359 -43.35 -12.17 0.17
CA SER A 359 -44.01 -13.48 0.16
C SER A 359 -42.98 -14.54 0.53
N THR A 360 -43.29 -15.84 0.44
CA THR A 360 -42.27 -16.90 0.62
C THR A 360 -41.20 -16.90 -0.48
N THR A 361 -41.47 -16.27 -1.63
CA THR A 361 -40.64 -16.37 -2.84
C THR A 361 -40.20 -15.02 -3.39
N ASN A 362 -40.87 -13.93 -3.00
CA ASN A 362 -40.60 -12.60 -3.52
C ASN A 362 -39.96 -11.73 -2.45
N THR A 363 -39.01 -10.91 -2.85
CA THR A 363 -38.31 -9.96 -1.99
C THR A 363 -38.38 -8.55 -2.54
N VAL A 364 -38.50 -7.58 -1.65
CA VAL A 364 -38.20 -6.18 -1.94
C VAL A 364 -36.78 -5.89 -1.45
N GLU A 365 -35.99 -5.25 -2.31
CA GLU A 365 -34.63 -4.83 -2.03
C GLU A 365 -34.32 -3.54 -2.78
N ALA A 366 -33.14 -2.96 -2.54
CA ALA A 366 -32.64 -1.81 -3.29
C ALA A 366 -31.26 -2.12 -3.88
N ALA A 367 -31.04 -1.79 -5.15
CA ALA A 367 -29.75 -2.01 -5.81
C ALA A 367 -29.39 -0.86 -6.77
N GLN A 368 -28.10 -0.64 -7.00
CA GLN A 368 -27.63 0.37 -7.94
C GLN A 368 -28.20 0.14 -9.35
N GLY A 369 -28.65 1.21 -10.00
CA GLY A 369 -29.27 1.15 -11.33
C GLY A 369 -30.73 0.68 -11.36
N LYS A 370 -31.23 0.05 -10.29
CA LYS A 370 -32.64 -0.40 -10.18
C LYS A 370 -33.45 0.37 -9.14
N GLY A 371 -32.80 0.94 -8.14
CA GLY A 371 -33.49 1.51 -6.99
C GLY A 371 -34.20 0.43 -6.18
N VAL A 372 -35.27 0.80 -5.49
CA VAL A 372 -36.14 -0.12 -4.73
C VAL A 372 -37.06 -0.87 -5.68
N HIS A 373 -37.01 -2.19 -5.67
CA HIS A 373 -37.76 -3.04 -6.58
C HIS A 373 -38.14 -4.38 -5.94
N GLU A 374 -39.17 -5.03 -6.50
CA GLU A 374 -39.60 -6.37 -6.10
C GLU A 374 -39.05 -7.40 -7.10
N ILE A 375 -38.54 -8.52 -6.59
CA ILE A 375 -37.94 -9.61 -7.36
C ILE A 375 -38.61 -10.91 -6.95
N ASP A 376 -38.93 -11.76 -7.93
CA ASP A 376 -39.23 -13.17 -7.70
C ASP A 376 -37.93 -13.99 -7.63
N ASN A 377 -37.63 -14.57 -6.47
CA ASN A 377 -36.38 -15.28 -6.24
C ASN A 377 -36.35 -16.68 -6.87
N ARG A 378 -37.48 -17.14 -7.43
CA ARG A 378 -37.53 -18.40 -8.19
C ARG A 378 -37.22 -18.23 -9.66
N THR A 379 -37.18 -17.00 -10.17
CA THR A 379 -36.92 -16.71 -11.57
C THR A 379 -35.65 -15.88 -11.75
N ALA A 380 -34.66 -16.48 -12.41
CA ALA A 380 -33.48 -15.80 -12.93
C ALA A 380 -33.60 -15.60 -14.44
N THR A 381 -32.80 -14.69 -15.00
CA THR A 381 -32.79 -14.38 -16.43
C THR A 381 -32.40 -15.58 -17.30
N ASN A 382 -31.68 -16.56 -16.74
CA ASN A 382 -31.31 -17.82 -17.40
C ASN A 382 -32.36 -18.94 -17.22
N GLY A 383 -33.54 -18.63 -16.68
CA GLY A 383 -34.60 -19.60 -16.38
C GLY A 383 -34.35 -20.45 -15.13
N GLY A 384 -33.23 -20.26 -14.43
CA GLY A 384 -32.93 -20.89 -13.15
C GLY A 384 -33.54 -20.16 -11.96
N ARG A 385 -33.17 -20.56 -10.74
CA ARG A 385 -33.46 -19.79 -9.52
C ARG A 385 -32.44 -18.66 -9.36
N ARG A 386 -32.83 -17.60 -8.67
CA ARG A 386 -31.92 -16.49 -8.36
C ARG A 386 -30.80 -16.99 -7.45
N GLN A 387 -29.56 -16.72 -7.84
CA GLN A 387 -28.38 -16.99 -7.02
C GLN A 387 -27.87 -15.71 -6.38
N VAL A 388 -27.40 -15.83 -5.14
CA VAL A 388 -26.72 -14.76 -4.39
C VAL A 388 -25.51 -15.36 -3.67
N ARG A 389 -24.62 -14.50 -3.17
CA ARG A 389 -23.38 -14.98 -2.53
C ARG A 389 -23.58 -15.22 -1.04
N LYS A 390 -23.31 -16.44 -0.57
CA LYS A 390 -23.38 -16.83 0.86
C LYS A 390 -24.65 -16.34 1.56
N PRO A 391 -25.85 -16.73 1.06
CA PRO A 391 -27.10 -16.27 1.61
C PRO A 391 -27.26 -16.68 3.08
N GLN A 392 -27.76 -15.78 3.92
CA GLN A 392 -28.28 -16.07 5.26
C GLN A 392 -29.73 -15.64 5.31
N LEU A 393 -30.60 -16.40 5.98
CA LEU A 393 -31.99 -15.98 6.22
C LEU A 393 -32.28 -15.93 7.71
N GLY A 394 -33.07 -14.93 8.09
CA GLY A 394 -33.55 -14.74 9.45
C GLY A 394 -34.91 -14.08 9.51
N TRP A 395 -35.68 -14.36 10.55
CA TRP A 395 -36.92 -13.62 10.84
C TRP A 395 -36.65 -12.56 11.91
N ILE A 396 -37.40 -11.47 11.84
CA ILE A 396 -37.42 -10.48 12.92
C ILE A 396 -38.35 -11.02 14.01
N GLU A 397 -37.83 -11.18 15.23
CA GLU A 397 -38.55 -11.66 16.40
C GLU A 397 -39.54 -10.61 16.90
N THR A 398 -40.69 -10.57 16.24
CA THR A 398 -41.79 -9.63 16.52
C THR A 398 -43.14 -10.27 16.14
N SER A 399 -44.22 -9.50 16.24
CA SER A 399 -45.57 -9.93 15.87
C SER A 399 -45.77 -10.01 14.35
N ASP A 400 -46.72 -10.85 13.91
CA ASP A 400 -47.11 -10.93 12.49
C ASP A 400 -47.69 -9.62 11.96
N ALA A 401 -48.32 -8.82 12.83
CA ALA A 401 -48.84 -7.50 12.48
C ALA A 401 -47.70 -6.55 12.09
N ILE A 402 -46.62 -6.51 12.88
CA ILE A 402 -45.44 -5.69 12.60
C ILE A 402 -44.73 -6.18 11.33
N ARG A 403 -44.51 -7.50 11.17
CA ARG A 403 -43.95 -8.06 9.92
C ARG A 403 -44.78 -7.70 8.69
N THR A 404 -46.10 -7.76 8.80
CA THR A 404 -47.01 -7.38 7.71
C THR A 404 -46.92 -5.88 7.40
N SER A 405 -46.87 -5.03 8.42
CA SER A 405 -46.71 -3.58 8.24
C SER A 405 -45.37 -3.23 7.59
N ALA A 406 -44.28 -3.89 7.99
CA ALA A 406 -42.96 -3.71 7.38
C ALA A 406 -42.97 -4.06 5.89
N VAL A 407 -43.64 -5.15 5.50
CA VAL A 407 -43.83 -5.53 4.09
C VAL A 407 -44.64 -4.47 3.32
N THR A 408 -45.71 -3.95 3.90
CA THR A 408 -46.50 -2.86 3.31
C THR A 408 -45.65 -1.62 3.09
N PHE A 409 -44.83 -1.24 4.08
CA PHE A 409 -43.91 -0.12 3.96
C PHE A 409 -42.90 -0.34 2.82
N ALA A 410 -42.24 -1.50 2.77
CA ALA A 410 -41.25 -1.81 1.76
C ALA A 410 -41.83 -1.70 0.33
N ARG A 411 -43.05 -2.22 0.13
CA ARG A 411 -43.77 -2.10 -1.15
C ARG A 411 -44.14 -0.65 -1.49
N ALA A 412 -44.47 0.17 -0.50
CA ALA A 412 -44.78 1.57 -0.72
C ALA A 412 -43.56 2.40 -1.20
N LYS A 413 -42.34 1.86 -1.06
CA LYS A 413 -41.10 2.51 -1.52
C LYS A 413 -40.62 2.03 -2.90
N LEU A 414 -41.35 1.12 -3.57
CA LEU A 414 -41.00 0.69 -4.92
C LEU A 414 -40.82 1.88 -5.87
N GLY A 415 -39.74 1.86 -6.67
CA GLY A 415 -39.38 2.91 -7.61
C GLY A 415 -38.52 4.04 -7.04
N LYS A 416 -38.30 4.12 -5.71
CA LYS A 416 -37.34 5.06 -5.12
C LYS A 416 -35.92 4.73 -5.58
N SER A 417 -35.06 5.73 -5.76
CA SER A 417 -33.70 5.53 -6.28
C SER A 417 -32.74 4.97 -5.22
N TYR A 418 -31.56 4.55 -5.66
CA TYR A 418 -30.58 3.88 -4.80
C TYR A 418 -29.66 4.86 -4.07
N ASN A 419 -29.47 4.66 -2.76
CA ASN A 419 -28.55 5.45 -1.93
C ASN A 419 -27.19 4.74 -1.76
N ASN A 420 -26.15 5.13 -2.49
CA ASN A 420 -24.83 4.50 -2.36
C ASN A 420 -24.13 4.76 -1.00
N ASN A 421 -24.66 5.68 -0.19
CA ASN A 421 -23.97 6.17 0.99
C ASN A 421 -24.39 5.43 2.27
N PHE A 422 -23.87 4.22 2.48
CA PHE A 422 -24.19 3.43 3.69
C PHE A 422 -23.74 4.09 4.99
N ALA A 423 -22.73 4.96 4.93
CA ALA A 423 -22.28 5.73 6.08
C ALA A 423 -23.33 6.74 6.61
N TRP A 424 -24.27 7.17 5.75
CA TRP A 424 -25.29 8.17 6.09
C TRP A 424 -26.65 7.80 5.48
N ASN A 425 -27.26 6.74 5.99
CA ASN A 425 -28.51 6.19 5.47
C ASN A 425 -29.58 5.94 6.55
N ARG A 426 -29.37 6.40 7.78
CA ARG A 426 -30.31 6.16 8.89
C ARG A 426 -31.47 7.17 8.89
N ASN A 427 -32.23 7.18 7.81
CA ASN A 427 -33.46 7.94 7.65
C ASN A 427 -34.61 7.01 7.23
N VAL A 428 -35.71 7.02 8.00
CA VAL A 428 -36.89 6.18 7.74
C VAL A 428 -37.64 6.68 6.51
N GLU A 429 -37.85 7.99 6.40
CA GLU A 429 -38.53 8.62 5.27
C GLU A 429 -37.51 9.30 4.37
N ASP A 430 -36.98 8.52 3.43
CA ASP A 430 -35.99 8.97 2.46
C ASP A 430 -36.54 8.91 1.02
N GLU A 431 -35.91 9.69 0.14
CA GLU A 431 -36.14 9.66 -1.31
C GLU A 431 -35.26 8.61 -1.99
N GLN A 432 -34.20 8.17 -1.32
CA GLN A 432 -33.28 7.14 -1.79
C GLN A 432 -33.07 6.08 -0.71
N TYR A 433 -33.01 4.80 -1.09
CA TYR A 433 -32.75 3.71 -0.16
C TYR A 433 -31.61 2.82 -0.67
N ASN A 434 -30.74 2.37 0.24
CA ASN A 434 -29.96 1.15 0.01
C ASN A 434 -30.62 -0.07 0.61
N CYS A 435 -30.04 -1.23 0.31
CA CYS A 435 -30.58 -2.55 0.65
C CYS A 435 -30.79 -2.76 2.16
N SER A 436 -29.87 -2.27 3.00
CA SER A 436 -30.04 -2.31 4.46
C SER A 436 -30.99 -1.24 4.98
N GLN A 437 -30.93 -0.02 4.43
CA GLN A 437 -31.80 1.09 4.83
C GLN A 437 -33.27 0.74 4.63
N ILE A 438 -33.68 0.15 3.49
CA ILE A 438 -35.11 -0.16 3.26
C ILE A 438 -35.63 -1.20 4.26
N VAL A 439 -34.82 -2.20 4.62
CA VAL A 439 -35.19 -3.22 5.60
C VAL A 439 -35.28 -2.60 7.00
N TRP A 440 -34.29 -1.80 7.39
CA TRP A 440 -34.30 -1.09 8.67
C TRP A 440 -35.46 -0.11 8.79
N ALA A 441 -35.67 0.74 7.79
CA ALA A 441 -36.75 1.73 7.76
C ALA A 441 -38.12 1.06 7.85
N ALA A 442 -38.32 -0.08 7.15
CA ALA A 442 -39.56 -0.84 7.20
C ALA A 442 -39.92 -1.28 8.63
N TYR A 443 -38.96 -1.82 9.38
CA TYR A 443 -39.19 -2.27 10.75
C TYR A 443 -39.26 -1.11 11.75
N MET A 444 -38.45 -0.06 11.59
CA MET A 444 -38.57 1.16 12.38
C MET A 444 -39.96 1.78 12.24
N HIS A 445 -40.46 1.92 11.00
CA HIS A 445 -41.79 2.44 10.73
C HIS A 445 -42.89 1.52 11.32
N ALA A 446 -42.83 0.23 11.01
CA ALA A 446 -43.85 -0.74 11.41
C ALA A 446 -43.97 -0.93 12.93
N SER A 447 -42.88 -0.70 13.67
CA SER A 447 -42.81 -0.80 15.12
C SER A 447 -42.90 0.55 15.84
N ASN A 448 -43.14 1.64 15.10
CA ASN A 448 -43.13 2.99 15.65
C ASN A 448 -41.83 3.34 16.43
N GLY A 449 -40.70 2.80 15.96
CA GLY A 449 -39.37 3.02 16.53
C GLY A 449 -38.89 1.98 17.54
N ASP A 450 -39.73 1.02 17.96
CA ASP A 450 -39.35 0.03 18.98
C ASP A 450 -38.33 -1.00 18.49
N ILE A 451 -38.33 -1.31 17.19
CA ILE A 451 -37.42 -2.29 16.57
C ILE A 451 -36.31 -1.57 15.83
N ASP A 452 -35.30 -1.20 16.59
CA ASP A 452 -34.05 -0.68 16.06
C ASP A 452 -33.02 -1.81 15.91
N MET A 453 -32.89 -2.35 14.70
CA MET A 453 -32.04 -3.52 14.37
C MET A 453 -30.53 -3.20 14.36
N LYS A 454 -30.07 -2.44 15.34
CA LYS A 454 -28.66 -2.11 15.53
C LYS A 454 -27.92 -3.19 16.30
N ASP A 455 -26.61 -3.14 16.23
CA ASP A 455 -25.69 -3.94 17.02
C ASP A 455 -25.27 -3.22 18.33
N SER A 456 -24.06 -3.50 18.81
CA SER A 456 -23.46 -2.88 20.00
C SER A 456 -22.88 -1.49 19.78
N PHE A 457 -22.91 -0.92 18.56
CA PHE A 457 -22.45 0.46 18.37
C PHE A 457 -23.35 1.44 19.14
N PRO A 458 -22.75 2.50 19.72
CA PRO A 458 -23.48 3.49 20.50
C PRO A 458 -24.43 4.30 19.60
N ASN A 459 -25.64 4.58 20.08
CA ASN A 459 -26.49 5.56 19.43
C ASN A 459 -26.09 6.99 19.86
N PRO A 460 -26.19 7.97 18.96
CA PRO A 460 -26.69 7.85 17.58
C PRO A 460 -25.58 7.50 16.57
N THR A 461 -25.71 6.39 15.82
CA THR A 461 -24.91 6.16 14.60
C THR A 461 -25.67 6.58 13.34
N PRO A 462 -25.04 7.19 12.34
CA PRO A 462 -25.70 7.65 11.10
C PRO A 462 -25.98 6.54 10.07
N SER A 463 -25.45 5.34 10.30
CA SER A 463 -25.40 4.26 9.31
C SER A 463 -26.14 3.00 9.74
N VAL A 464 -26.58 2.26 8.72
CA VAL A 464 -27.19 0.94 8.79
C VAL A 464 -26.50 0.08 7.74
N TYR A 465 -25.65 -0.85 8.15
CA TYR A 465 -24.97 -1.77 7.21
C TYR A 465 -25.70 -3.11 7.08
N PRO A 466 -25.58 -3.81 5.95
CA PRO A 466 -26.29 -5.07 5.75
C PRO A 466 -26.01 -6.17 6.78
N LYS A 467 -24.74 -6.34 7.11
CA LYS A 467 -24.30 -7.32 8.11
C LYS A 467 -24.63 -6.90 9.54
N GLU A 468 -24.83 -5.60 9.80
CA GLU A 468 -25.28 -5.08 11.09
C GLU A 468 -26.66 -5.62 11.45
N LEU A 469 -27.60 -5.62 10.49
CA LEU A 469 -28.95 -6.13 10.70
C LEU A 469 -28.92 -7.58 11.20
N PHE A 470 -28.08 -8.43 10.62
CA PHE A 470 -27.94 -9.83 11.02
C PHE A 470 -27.14 -10.07 12.31
N LYS A 471 -26.51 -9.04 12.87
CA LYS A 471 -25.93 -9.07 14.22
C LYS A 471 -26.90 -8.55 15.30
N SER A 472 -28.02 -7.94 14.90
CA SER A 472 -29.04 -7.45 15.82
C SER A 472 -29.63 -8.58 16.67
N GLY A 473 -29.92 -8.26 17.95
CA GLY A 473 -30.65 -9.14 18.85
C GLY A 473 -32.10 -9.44 18.42
N TRP A 474 -32.63 -8.69 17.44
CA TRP A 474 -33.96 -8.90 16.87
C TRP A 474 -34.01 -9.98 15.79
N VAL A 475 -32.87 -10.34 15.18
CA VAL A 475 -32.84 -11.34 14.10
C VAL A 475 -32.62 -12.73 14.69
N ARG A 476 -33.43 -13.69 14.25
CA ARG A 476 -33.24 -15.11 14.53
C ARG A 476 -32.91 -15.80 13.20
N LYS A 477 -31.67 -16.26 13.06
CA LYS A 477 -31.18 -16.92 11.85
C LYS A 477 -31.71 -18.36 11.80
N TYR A 478 -32.08 -18.83 10.62
CA TYR A 478 -32.49 -20.21 10.38
C TYR A 478 -31.88 -20.84 9.13
N TYR A 479 -31.22 -20.04 8.29
CA TYR A 479 -30.39 -20.51 7.20
C TYR A 479 -29.00 -19.86 7.36
N PRO A 480 -27.95 -20.66 7.60
CA PRO A 480 -26.64 -20.19 8.06
C PRO A 480 -25.80 -19.52 6.98
#